data_AF-A0A967MV87-F1
#
_entry.id   AF-A0A967MV87-F1
#
_cell.length_a   1.000
_cell.length_b   1.000
_cell.length_c   1.000
_cell.angle_alpha   90.00
_cell.angle_beta   90.00
_cell.angle_gamma   90.00
#
_symmetry.space_group_name_H-M   'P 1'
#
loop_
_entity.id
_entity.type
_entity.pdbx_description
1 polymer ?
#
loop_
_entity_poly.entity_id
_entity_poly.type
_entity_poly.pdbx_seq_one_letter_code
_entity_poly.pdbx_strand_id
1 'polypeptide(L)'
;LCFADISGFTRLAERLAQRGRRGGEELVETLSRVFGTMLDVAHDNGGGLLKFGGDALLLFFSGDGHALRAANTAIQMRAALREAAKIPTSVGKLNLSMSVGLHSGDVHFLLVGSTHRELVILGPAASKIIETEGAANAGQILTSPATAAALPTSATRPTGEHLELRWRTPKPAPAFQPVSKANSTDARSLFPEVLGEHLASAVPDPEHRIACIAFMRASGTDALLAESGPDALAEAVNTTIGRAQEIFAEEGVTLLAVDVDKDGFKLFLGAGVPQSLEDDEGVMLRAARRVADADLPLPMQIGLNRGHVFAAEVGTRRRAAYSAMGDTTNTAARICAKAPIGKVYAHPQVLDESLTTFEVTPSEPLIMKGKAEPLVVYDVGALTGVRAREGLEVEEFVGRSRELAQLTDLVDKLLSGTGGAMSIVGDSGLGKSRLLAEALGRFDAPPALELRPEPYAATRQFRTLRDQLRALLGIEPAAPEEMTTALLERIQALHPDLLPFAALIGDVTQIDVEPSEAVLTIDPQYRLDRTAA
;
A
#
# COMPACT_ATOMS: atom_id res chain seq x y z
N LEU A 1 7.77 20.14 16.03
CA LEU A 1 6.95 19.62 14.92
C LEU A 1 5.85 20.61 14.57
N CYS A 2 5.51 20.73 13.29
CA CYS A 2 4.34 21.44 12.78
C CYS A 2 3.58 20.46 11.89
N PHE A 3 2.32 20.18 12.21
CA PHE A 3 1.45 19.35 11.38
C PHE A 3 0.37 20.24 10.80
N ALA A 4 0.27 20.28 9.49
CA ALA A 4 -0.63 21.15 8.75
C ALA A 4 -1.50 20.29 7.82
N ASP A 5 -2.75 20.07 8.21
CA ASP A 5 -3.74 19.36 7.39
C ASP A 5 -4.53 20.35 6.54
N ILE A 6 -4.74 20.03 5.28
CA ILE A 6 -5.37 20.93 4.32
C ILE A 6 -6.73 20.36 3.89
N SER A 7 -7.77 21.01 4.39
CA SER A 7 -9.15 20.68 4.06
C SER A 7 -9.56 21.18 2.68
N GLY A 8 -10.29 20.34 1.95
CA GLY A 8 -10.90 20.67 0.66
C GLY A 8 -10.20 20.05 -0.55
N PHE A 9 -9.01 19.48 -0.38
CA PHE A 9 -8.26 18.83 -1.46
C PHE A 9 -8.90 17.56 -1.97
N THR A 10 -9.22 16.61 -1.09
CA THR A 10 -9.94 15.38 -1.48
C THR A 10 -11.17 15.67 -2.36
N ARG A 11 -12.03 16.63 -1.99
CA ARG A 11 -13.22 17.00 -2.78
C ARG A 11 -12.87 17.62 -4.14
N LEU A 12 -11.78 18.38 -4.20
CA LEU A 12 -11.27 18.91 -5.47
C LEU A 12 -10.76 17.77 -6.35
N ALA A 13 -9.98 16.87 -5.77
CA ALA A 13 -9.41 15.71 -6.45
C ALA A 13 -10.51 14.84 -7.06
N GLU A 14 -11.57 14.54 -6.30
CA GLU A 14 -12.73 13.79 -6.81
C GLU A 14 -13.41 14.49 -8.00
N ARG A 15 -13.65 15.80 -7.90
CA ARG A 15 -14.33 16.56 -8.98
C ARG A 15 -13.47 16.70 -10.23
N LEU A 16 -12.15 16.84 -10.07
CA LEU A 16 -11.22 16.88 -11.19
C LEU A 16 -11.03 15.49 -11.80
N ALA A 17 -10.91 14.44 -10.99
CA ALA A 17 -10.78 13.06 -11.46
C ALA A 17 -11.96 12.63 -12.36
N GLN A 18 -13.18 13.09 -12.05
CA GLN A 18 -14.37 12.88 -12.90
C GLN A 18 -14.25 13.46 -14.32
N ARG A 19 -13.28 14.34 -14.59
CA ARG A 19 -13.02 14.91 -15.92
C ARG A 19 -11.99 14.14 -16.74
N GLY A 20 -11.60 12.95 -16.27
CA GLY A 20 -10.63 12.09 -16.95
C GLY A 20 -9.22 12.72 -16.97
N ARG A 21 -8.44 12.41 -18.01
CA ARG A 21 -7.00 12.75 -18.09
C ARG A 21 -6.69 14.23 -17.86
N ARG A 22 -7.43 15.14 -18.50
CA ARG A 22 -7.25 16.60 -18.34
C ARG A 22 -7.49 17.07 -16.91
N GLY A 23 -8.43 16.44 -16.21
CA GLY A 23 -8.68 16.76 -14.81
C GLY A 23 -7.58 16.26 -13.89
N GLY A 24 -7.00 15.09 -14.19
CA GLY A 24 -5.82 14.57 -13.49
C GLY A 24 -4.59 15.49 -13.63
N GLU A 25 -4.31 15.96 -14.85
CA GLU A 25 -3.23 16.93 -15.10
C GLU A 25 -3.43 18.23 -14.31
N GLU A 26 -4.64 18.80 -14.35
CA GLU A 26 -4.98 20.02 -13.60
C GLU A 26 -4.91 19.82 -12.07
N LEU A 27 -5.25 18.62 -11.59
CA LEU A 27 -5.15 18.27 -10.18
C LEU A 27 -3.69 18.28 -9.73
N VAL A 28 -2.77 17.63 -10.47
CA VAL A 28 -1.35 17.65 -10.14
C VAL A 28 -0.77 19.05 -10.24
N GLU A 29 -1.13 19.83 -11.26
CA GLU A 29 -0.69 21.22 -11.36
C GLU A 29 -1.14 22.04 -10.15
N THR A 30 -2.39 21.88 -9.74
CA THR A 30 -2.96 22.58 -8.58
C THR A 30 -2.32 22.15 -7.26
N LEU A 31 -2.12 20.85 -7.06
CA LEU A 31 -1.42 20.30 -5.90
C LEU A 31 0.00 20.81 -5.83
N SER A 32 0.75 20.70 -6.93
CA SER A 32 2.14 21.15 -7.03
C SER A 32 2.28 22.65 -6.73
N ARG A 33 1.34 23.47 -7.22
CA ARG A 33 1.30 24.91 -6.94
C ARG A 33 1.07 25.21 -5.47
N VAL A 34 0.06 24.57 -4.87
CA VAL A 34 -0.31 24.82 -3.46
C VAL A 34 0.77 24.28 -2.52
N PHE A 35 1.10 23.00 -2.61
CA PHE A 35 2.11 22.37 -1.77
C PHE A 35 3.49 22.98 -2.00
N GLY A 36 3.84 23.29 -3.25
CA GLY A 36 5.16 23.87 -3.54
C GLY A 36 5.41 25.20 -2.86
N THR A 37 4.43 26.11 -2.91
CA THR A 37 4.56 27.40 -2.22
C THR A 37 4.69 27.20 -0.70
N MET A 38 3.96 26.26 -0.11
CA MET A 38 4.06 25.97 1.33
C MET A 38 5.39 25.32 1.72
N LEU A 39 5.93 24.45 0.87
CA LEU A 39 7.23 23.81 1.09
C LEU A 39 8.38 24.82 0.96
N ASP A 40 8.30 25.75 0.01
CA ASP A 40 9.26 26.86 -0.10
C ASP A 40 9.23 27.73 1.17
N VAL A 41 8.04 28.09 1.64
CA VAL A 41 7.86 28.83 2.92
C VAL A 41 8.48 28.07 4.09
N ALA A 42 8.24 26.76 4.21
CA ALA A 42 8.81 25.94 5.27
C ALA A 42 10.34 25.93 5.18
N HIS A 43 10.89 25.69 3.99
CA HIS A 43 12.32 25.68 3.75
C HIS A 43 12.99 27.01 4.11
N ASP A 44 12.40 28.14 3.70
CA ASP A 44 12.93 29.48 3.98
C ASP A 44 12.95 29.83 5.48
N ASN A 45 12.08 29.19 6.26
CA ASN A 45 12.09 29.28 7.72
C ASN A 45 12.93 28.17 8.38
N GLY A 46 13.75 27.44 7.63
CA GLY A 46 14.57 26.35 8.16
C GLY A 46 13.78 25.13 8.62
N GLY A 47 12.60 24.92 8.03
CA GLY A 47 11.76 23.75 8.23
C GLY A 47 12.06 22.66 7.20
N GLY A 48 12.21 21.42 7.66
CA GLY A 48 12.34 20.25 6.80
C GLY A 48 11.01 19.50 6.70
N LEU A 49 10.59 19.10 5.49
CA LEU A 49 9.47 18.18 5.33
C LEU A 49 9.90 16.77 5.72
N LEU A 50 9.28 16.23 6.76
CA LEU A 50 9.44 14.84 7.14
C LEU A 50 8.58 13.94 6.24
N LYS A 51 7.25 14.17 6.25
CA LYS A 51 6.27 13.30 5.57
C LYS A 51 5.09 14.08 5.01
N PHE A 52 4.52 13.55 3.92
CA PHE A 52 3.18 13.89 3.45
C PHE A 52 2.19 12.91 4.08
N GLY A 53 1.17 13.39 4.77
CA GLY A 53 0.09 12.57 5.35
C GLY A 53 -1.18 12.68 4.51
N GLY A 54 -1.13 12.19 3.26
CA GLY A 54 -2.16 12.47 2.26
C GLY A 54 -2.23 13.96 1.94
N ASP A 55 -3.26 14.65 2.44
CA ASP A 55 -3.48 16.09 2.28
C ASP A 55 -2.73 16.95 3.33
N ALA A 56 -1.93 16.32 4.22
CA ALA A 56 -1.22 16.99 5.31
C ALA A 56 0.31 17.08 5.13
N LEU A 57 0.93 18.08 5.76
CA LEU A 57 2.38 18.25 5.84
C LEU A 57 2.88 18.11 7.28
N LEU A 58 3.82 17.19 7.51
CA LEU A 58 4.57 17.09 8.76
C LEU A 58 5.95 17.73 8.62
N LEU A 59 6.14 18.87 9.28
CA LEU A 59 7.36 19.66 9.22
C LEU A 59 8.15 19.58 10.53
N PHE A 60 9.47 19.59 10.39
CA PHE A 60 10.42 19.59 11.50
C PHE A 60 11.24 20.88 11.55
N PHE A 61 11.40 21.41 12.76
CA PHE A 61 12.21 22.58 13.05
C PHE A 61 13.08 22.26 14.25
N SER A 62 14.39 22.47 14.13
CA SER A 62 15.39 22.20 15.17
C SER A 62 16.22 23.43 15.52
N GLY A 63 16.97 23.35 16.62
CA GLY A 63 17.85 24.42 17.07
C GLY A 63 17.11 25.64 17.65
N ASP A 64 17.87 26.69 17.90
CA ASP A 64 17.39 27.90 18.56
C ASP A 64 16.29 28.59 17.76
N GLY A 65 15.21 29.00 18.42
CA GLY A 65 14.09 29.67 17.78
C GLY A 65 13.20 28.76 16.91
N HIS A 66 13.31 27.43 17.01
CA HIS A 66 12.46 26.50 16.27
C HIS A 66 10.95 26.78 16.41
N ALA A 67 10.47 27.08 17.62
CA ALA A 67 9.06 27.39 17.87
C ALA A 67 8.60 28.66 17.13
N LEU A 68 9.45 29.69 17.12
CA LEU A 68 9.19 30.95 16.44
C LEU A 68 9.15 30.77 14.91
N ARG A 69 10.09 30.01 14.35
CA ARG A 69 10.14 29.69 12.92
C ARG A 69 8.96 28.81 12.49
N ALA A 70 8.57 27.84 13.30
CA ALA A 70 7.38 27.02 13.05
C ALA A 70 6.10 27.86 13.05
N ALA A 71 5.96 28.78 14.02
CA ALA A 71 4.82 29.71 14.09
C ALA A 71 4.76 30.65 12.88
N ASN A 72 5.90 31.21 12.45
CA ASN A 72 5.99 32.02 11.23
C ASN A 72 5.59 31.23 9.98
N THR A 73 6.13 30.01 9.86
CA THR A 73 5.81 29.10 8.75
C THR A 73 4.32 28.85 8.68
N ALA A 74 3.66 28.52 9.79
CA ALA A 74 2.21 28.27 9.82
C ALA A 74 1.40 29.48 9.34
N ILE A 75 1.78 30.70 9.74
CA ILE A 75 1.13 31.94 9.29
C ILE A 75 1.31 32.15 7.79
N GLN A 76 2.53 31.97 7.31
CA GLN A 76 2.89 32.19 5.91
C GLN A 76 2.29 31.13 4.99
N MET A 77 2.27 29.84 5.38
CA MET A 77 1.57 28.78 4.65
C MET A 77 0.07 29.09 4.54
N ARG A 78 -0.57 29.55 5.63
CA ARG A 78 -1.98 29.97 5.58
C ARG A 78 -2.21 31.14 4.64
N ALA A 79 -1.28 32.10 4.56
CA ALA A 79 -1.36 33.20 3.61
C ALA A 79 -1.17 32.70 2.16
N ALA A 80 -0.17 31.85 1.92
CA ALA A 80 0.09 31.23 0.62
C ALA A 80 -1.11 30.41 0.12
N LEU A 81 -1.73 29.62 0.99
CA LEU A 81 -2.93 28.84 0.66
C LEU A 81 -4.10 29.75 0.23
N ARG A 82 -4.28 30.89 0.91
CA ARG A 82 -5.31 31.87 0.53
C ARG A 82 -5.06 32.50 -0.83
N GLU A 83 -3.80 32.79 -1.18
CA GLU A 83 -3.46 33.31 -2.50
C GLU A 83 -3.63 32.25 -3.58
N ALA A 84 -3.17 31.02 -3.34
CA ALA A 84 -3.33 29.91 -4.27
C ALA A 84 -4.81 29.57 -4.51
N ALA A 85 -5.66 29.68 -3.49
CA ALA A 85 -7.10 29.47 -3.59
C ALA A 85 -7.84 30.51 -4.46
N LYS A 86 -7.22 31.67 -4.75
CA LYS A 86 -7.81 32.68 -5.67
C LYS A 86 -7.71 32.25 -7.13
N ILE A 87 -6.81 31.34 -7.47
CA ILE A 87 -6.61 30.86 -8.83
C ILE A 87 -7.73 29.86 -9.13
N PRO A 88 -8.62 30.15 -10.10
CA PRO A 88 -9.74 29.27 -10.40
C PRO A 88 -9.25 27.97 -11.04
N THR A 89 -10.01 26.90 -10.81
CA THR A 89 -9.88 25.63 -11.55
C THR A 89 -11.03 25.50 -12.53
N SER A 90 -10.93 24.56 -13.46
CA SER A 90 -11.98 24.22 -14.41
C SER A 90 -13.27 23.74 -13.74
N VAL A 91 -13.18 23.27 -12.48
CA VAL A 91 -14.33 22.85 -11.64
C VAL A 91 -14.80 23.95 -10.67
N GLY A 92 -14.26 25.17 -10.77
CA GLY A 92 -14.69 26.35 -10.03
C GLY A 92 -13.65 26.87 -9.03
N LYS A 93 -14.12 27.67 -8.06
CA LYS A 93 -13.26 28.25 -7.03
C LYS A 93 -12.80 27.21 -6.02
N LEU A 94 -11.56 27.36 -5.58
CA LEU A 94 -10.94 26.55 -4.54
C LEU A 94 -11.40 27.03 -3.16
N ASN A 95 -12.17 26.20 -2.45
CA ASN A 95 -12.51 26.43 -1.05
C ASN A 95 -11.54 25.65 -0.17
N LEU A 96 -10.29 26.11 -0.11
CA LEU A 96 -9.23 25.49 0.68
C LEU A 96 -9.05 26.22 2.01
N SER A 97 -8.80 25.44 3.05
CA SER A 97 -8.41 25.94 4.37
C SER A 97 -7.49 24.93 5.03
N MET A 98 -6.75 25.33 6.05
CA MET A 98 -5.85 24.43 6.78
C MET A 98 -6.07 24.50 8.29
N SER A 99 -5.98 23.37 8.96
CA SER A 99 -5.79 23.25 10.41
C SER A 99 -4.32 23.02 10.67
N VAL A 100 -3.77 23.68 11.70
CA VAL A 100 -2.34 23.54 12.04
C VAL A 100 -2.16 23.32 13.52
N GLY A 101 -1.39 22.30 13.87
CA GLY A 101 -0.87 22.08 15.22
C GLY A 101 0.62 22.37 15.30
N LEU A 102 1.07 22.95 16.41
CA LEU A 102 2.49 23.20 16.71
C LEU A 102 2.88 22.61 18.07
N HIS A 103 3.89 21.75 18.10
CA HIS A 103 4.41 21.13 19.31
C HIS A 103 5.94 21.19 19.38
N SER A 104 6.46 21.52 20.56
CA SER A 104 7.90 21.57 20.88
C SER A 104 8.18 20.55 21.97
N GLY A 105 9.16 19.69 21.75
CA GLY A 105 9.51 18.55 22.61
C GLY A 105 10.46 17.59 21.90
N ASP A 106 10.84 16.52 22.60
CA ASP A 106 11.76 15.50 22.10
C ASP A 106 11.04 14.56 21.12
N VAL A 107 11.64 14.35 19.95
CA VAL A 107 11.08 13.54 18.88
C VAL A 107 12.02 12.37 18.61
N HIS A 108 11.48 11.15 18.55
CA HIS A 108 12.25 9.96 18.23
C HIS A 108 12.16 9.67 16.73
N PHE A 109 13.32 9.64 16.06
CA PHE A 109 13.47 9.24 14.67
C PHE A 109 14.08 7.84 14.63
N LEU A 110 13.37 6.90 14.01
CA LEU A 110 13.84 5.53 13.81
C LEU A 110 13.98 5.27 12.32
N LEU A 111 15.14 4.78 11.89
CA LEU A 111 15.34 4.29 10.53
C LEU A 111 15.32 2.76 10.57
N VAL A 112 14.25 2.15 10.06
CA VAL A 112 13.90 0.73 10.29
C VAL A 112 13.48 0.05 8.99
N GLY A 113 13.31 -1.28 9.03
CA GLY A 113 12.81 -2.07 7.91
C GLY A 113 13.84 -3.05 7.36
N SER A 114 13.39 -4.06 6.63
CA SER A 114 14.18 -5.15 6.07
C SER A 114 14.49 -4.94 4.59
N THR A 115 13.47 -4.93 3.73
CA THR A 115 13.61 -4.82 2.26
C THR A 115 13.99 -3.42 1.81
N HIS A 116 13.55 -2.41 2.55
CA HIS A 116 13.90 -1.00 2.38
C HIS A 116 13.80 -0.28 3.74
N ARG A 117 14.45 0.87 3.85
CA ARG A 117 14.48 1.67 5.06
C ARG A 117 13.35 2.69 5.08
N GLU A 118 12.62 2.70 6.18
CA GLU A 118 11.56 3.64 6.49
C GLU A 118 11.95 4.52 7.67
N LEU A 119 11.71 5.83 7.53
CA LEU A 119 11.81 6.77 8.64
C LEU A 119 10.49 6.76 9.41
N VAL A 120 10.50 6.32 10.67
CA VAL A 120 9.34 6.33 11.56
C VAL A 120 9.56 7.38 12.65
N ILE A 121 8.50 8.13 12.97
CA ILE A 121 8.53 9.27 13.88
C ILE A 121 7.60 8.96 15.04
N LEU A 122 8.15 8.82 16.24
CA LEU A 122 7.43 8.33 17.42
C LEU A 122 7.69 9.17 18.66
N GLY A 123 6.99 8.78 19.73
CA GLY A 123 7.11 9.29 21.08
C GLY A 123 6.04 10.34 21.42
N PRO A 124 6.01 10.80 22.68
CA PRO A 124 4.97 11.70 23.17
C PRO A 124 4.82 12.99 22.36
N ALA A 125 5.91 13.52 21.78
CA ALA A 125 5.84 14.69 20.91
C ALA A 125 5.13 14.41 19.57
N ALA A 126 5.28 13.20 19.02
CA ALA A 126 4.58 12.74 17.81
C ALA A 126 3.08 12.57 18.10
N SER A 127 2.73 11.94 19.23
CA SER A 127 1.34 11.87 19.70
C SER A 127 0.74 13.26 19.92
N LYS A 128 1.49 14.16 20.58
CA LYS A 128 0.97 15.48 20.92
C LYS A 128 0.74 16.38 19.72
N ILE A 129 1.55 16.26 18.65
CA ILE A 129 1.34 17.04 17.44
C ILE A 129 0.04 16.63 16.74
N ILE A 130 -0.25 15.32 16.68
CA ILE A 130 -1.49 14.79 16.10
C ILE A 130 -2.71 15.25 16.90
N GLU A 131 -2.65 15.22 18.23
CA GLU A 131 -3.73 15.75 19.07
C GLU A 131 -3.94 17.26 18.89
N THR A 132 -2.84 18.03 18.83
CA THR A 132 -2.91 19.49 18.74
C THR A 132 -3.48 19.94 17.41
N GLU A 133 -3.11 19.28 16.31
CA GLU A 133 -3.69 19.56 15.00
C GLU A 133 -5.14 19.06 14.92
N GLY A 134 -5.45 17.84 15.40
CA GLY A 134 -6.80 17.29 15.33
C GLY A 134 -7.86 18.08 16.11
N ALA A 135 -7.43 18.91 17.07
CA ALA A 135 -8.29 19.85 17.79
C ALA A 135 -8.48 21.20 17.07
N ALA A 136 -7.67 21.51 16.05
CA ALA A 136 -7.72 22.76 15.33
C ALA A 136 -8.85 22.74 14.28
N ASN A 137 -9.67 23.80 14.26
CA ASN A 137 -10.63 23.98 13.19
C ASN A 137 -9.98 24.58 11.93
N ALA A 138 -10.68 24.51 10.81
CA ALA A 138 -10.26 25.12 9.56
C ALA A 138 -9.87 26.60 9.74
N GLY A 139 -8.61 26.92 9.45
CA GLY A 139 -8.01 28.25 9.53
C GLY A 139 -7.29 28.55 10.84
N GLN A 140 -7.43 27.69 11.85
CA GLN A 140 -6.79 27.84 13.16
C GLN A 140 -5.36 27.30 13.16
N ILE A 141 -4.55 27.92 14.03
CA ILE A 141 -3.19 27.47 14.34
C ILE A 141 -3.13 27.28 15.86
N LEU A 142 -3.15 26.04 16.30
CA LEU A 142 -3.05 25.67 17.71
C LEU A 142 -1.62 25.32 18.10
N THR A 143 -1.30 25.57 19.35
CA THR A 143 0.01 25.33 19.96
C THR A 143 -0.17 24.50 21.22
N SER A 144 0.76 23.59 21.47
CA SER A 144 0.90 22.97 22.79
C SER A 144 1.39 24.01 23.82
N PRO A 145 1.17 23.76 25.14
CA PRO A 145 1.75 24.58 26.19
C PRO A 145 3.27 24.75 26.07
N ALA A 146 3.98 23.68 25.68
CA ALA A 146 5.43 23.70 25.49
C ALA A 146 5.85 24.67 24.36
N THR A 147 5.16 24.65 23.23
CA THR A 147 5.41 25.63 22.15
C THR A 147 5.07 27.04 22.58
N ALA A 148 3.94 27.24 23.26
CA ALA A 148 3.53 28.56 23.71
C ALA A 148 4.52 29.18 24.71
N ALA A 149 5.11 28.36 25.60
CA ALA A 149 6.15 28.80 26.53
C ALA A 149 7.45 29.25 25.82
N ALA A 150 7.73 28.72 24.62
CA ALA A 150 8.85 29.12 23.79
C ALA A 150 8.56 30.35 22.89
N LEU A 151 7.35 30.92 22.99
CA LEU A 151 6.93 32.12 22.27
C LEU A 151 6.72 33.29 23.25
N PRO A 152 6.71 34.55 22.77
CA PRO A 152 6.31 35.68 23.60
C PRO A 152 4.92 35.46 24.24
N THR A 153 4.72 35.89 25.49
CA THR A 153 3.45 35.68 26.23
C THR A 153 2.20 36.24 25.52
N SER A 154 2.38 37.24 24.66
CA SER A 154 1.31 37.82 23.85
C SER A 154 1.00 37.06 22.56
N ALA A 155 1.78 36.02 22.23
CA ALA A 155 1.68 35.28 20.97
C ALA A 155 0.44 34.41 20.89
N THR A 156 -0.02 33.87 22.01
CA THR A 156 -1.14 32.93 22.07
C THR A 156 -2.30 33.45 22.92
N ARG A 157 -3.45 32.80 22.80
CA ARG A 157 -4.61 32.96 23.68
C ARG A 157 -5.22 31.59 24.00
N PRO A 158 -5.85 31.42 25.17
CA PRO A 158 -6.64 30.22 25.44
C PRO A 158 -7.80 30.07 24.44
N THR A 159 -7.99 28.85 23.94
CA THR A 159 -9.12 28.41 23.09
C THR A 159 -9.46 26.98 23.51
N GLY A 160 -10.53 26.82 24.30
CA GLY A 160 -10.85 25.53 24.93
C GLY A 160 -9.70 25.04 25.82
N GLU A 161 -9.27 23.80 25.63
CA GLU A 161 -8.12 23.19 26.32
C GLU A 161 -6.76 23.48 25.64
N HIS A 162 -6.75 24.25 24.55
CA HIS A 162 -5.57 24.53 23.75
C HIS A 162 -5.21 26.02 23.72
N LEU A 163 -4.06 26.33 23.11
CA LEU A 163 -3.57 27.70 22.95
C LEU A 163 -3.50 28.07 21.46
N GLU A 164 -4.27 29.07 21.03
CA GLU A 164 -4.33 29.51 19.64
C GLU A 164 -3.37 30.67 19.37
N LEU A 165 -2.62 30.60 18.26
CA LEU A 165 -1.71 31.64 17.83
C LEU A 165 -2.47 32.88 17.32
N ARG A 166 -2.16 34.05 17.87
CA ARG A 166 -2.84 35.33 17.57
C ARG A 166 -2.23 36.09 16.40
N TRP A 167 -1.03 35.71 15.98
CA TRP A 167 -0.27 36.46 14.99
C TRP A 167 -0.91 36.40 13.61
N ARG A 168 -0.89 37.55 12.93
CA ARG A 168 -1.35 37.71 11.54
C ARG A 168 -0.20 37.85 10.54
N THR A 169 0.98 38.23 11.03
CA THR A 169 2.19 38.43 10.24
C THR A 169 3.37 37.74 10.94
N PRO A 170 4.37 37.25 10.18
CA PRO A 170 5.56 36.63 10.74
C PRO A 170 6.35 37.64 11.59
N LYS A 171 7.10 37.13 12.56
CA LYS A 171 7.98 37.88 13.45
C LYS A 171 9.44 37.66 13.07
N PRO A 172 10.36 38.60 13.37
CA PRO A 172 11.79 38.38 13.15
C PRO A 172 12.23 37.10 13.88
N ALA A 173 12.87 36.18 13.17
CA ALA A 173 13.36 34.92 13.72
C ALA A 173 14.87 34.79 13.50
N PRO A 174 15.59 34.02 14.34
CA PRO A 174 17.00 33.73 14.13
C PRO A 174 17.24 33.09 12.77
N ALA A 175 18.35 33.45 12.13
CA ALA A 175 18.79 32.78 10.92
C ALA A 175 19.04 31.29 11.22
N PHE A 176 18.58 30.42 10.33
CA PHE A 176 18.82 28.99 10.41
C PHE A 176 19.77 28.58 9.29
N GLN A 177 20.85 27.89 9.63
CA GLN A 177 21.71 27.25 8.64
C GLN A 177 21.27 25.79 8.49
N PRO A 178 20.86 25.36 7.28
CA PRO A 178 20.55 23.96 7.06
C PRO A 178 21.78 23.08 7.30
N VAL A 179 21.59 21.97 8.01
CA VAL A 179 22.62 20.93 8.14
C VAL A 179 22.68 20.14 6.82
N SER A 180 23.91 19.84 6.39
CA SER A 180 24.40 19.45 5.06
C SER A 180 23.62 18.40 4.23
N LYS A 181 23.91 18.44 2.92
CA LYS A 181 23.51 17.59 1.78
C LYS A 181 23.61 16.08 2.06
N ALA A 182 22.55 15.37 1.68
CA ALA A 182 22.53 13.91 1.57
C ALA A 182 23.42 13.42 0.42
N ASN A 183 24.02 12.23 0.59
CA ASN A 183 24.72 11.50 -0.47
C ASN A 183 23.68 10.73 -1.32
N SER A 184 23.75 10.85 -2.65
CA SER A 184 22.74 10.29 -3.56
C SER A 184 22.79 8.76 -3.68
N THR A 185 23.89 8.11 -3.27
CA THR A 185 24.08 6.65 -3.42
C THR A 185 23.16 5.81 -2.52
N ASP A 186 22.70 6.30 -1.38
CA ASP A 186 21.89 5.52 -0.43
C ASP A 186 20.38 5.61 -0.69
N ALA A 187 19.95 6.50 -1.57
CA ALA A 187 18.54 6.86 -1.76
C ALA A 187 17.68 5.68 -2.24
N ARG A 188 18.21 4.74 -3.04
CA ARG A 188 17.42 3.59 -3.52
C ARG A 188 16.94 2.70 -2.37
N SER A 189 17.73 2.61 -1.30
CA SER A 189 17.39 1.81 -0.12
C SER A 189 16.18 2.36 0.65
N LEU A 190 15.71 3.57 0.32
CA LEU A 190 14.55 4.21 0.93
C LEU A 190 13.24 3.94 0.19
N PHE A 191 13.27 3.17 -0.90
CA PHE A 191 12.08 2.88 -1.70
C PHE A 191 11.87 1.38 -1.81
N PRO A 192 10.61 0.90 -1.71
CA PRO A 192 10.26 -0.44 -2.17
C PRO A 192 10.76 -0.67 -3.59
N GLU A 193 11.08 -1.92 -3.93
CA GLU A 193 11.64 -2.27 -5.24
C GLU A 193 10.73 -1.78 -6.37
N VAL A 194 9.47 -2.23 -6.40
CA VAL A 194 8.48 -1.87 -7.43
C VAL A 194 8.31 -0.35 -7.56
N LEU A 195 8.22 0.36 -6.44
CA LEU A 195 8.02 1.80 -6.45
C LEU A 195 9.26 2.53 -6.99
N GLY A 196 10.46 2.18 -6.53
CA GLY A 196 11.65 2.87 -7.01
C GLY A 196 12.03 2.50 -8.44
N GLU A 197 11.65 1.31 -8.97
CA GLU A 197 11.78 1.03 -10.40
C GLU A 197 10.82 1.88 -11.22
N HIS A 198 9.57 1.98 -10.78
CA HIS A 198 8.57 2.82 -11.41
C HIS A 198 9.05 4.28 -11.48
N LEU A 199 9.54 4.83 -10.37
CA LEU A 199 10.05 6.21 -10.30
C LEU A 199 11.38 6.42 -11.03
N ALA A 200 12.21 5.37 -11.18
CA ALA A 200 13.47 5.47 -11.92
C ALA A 200 13.25 5.50 -13.44
N SER A 201 12.14 4.94 -13.93
CA SER A 201 11.85 4.85 -15.36
C SER A 201 11.46 6.20 -15.98
N ALA A 202 10.63 6.98 -15.29
CA ALA A 202 10.22 8.34 -15.62
C ALA A 202 9.46 8.95 -14.44
N VAL A 203 9.21 10.27 -14.46
CA VAL A 203 8.19 10.87 -13.59
C VAL A 203 6.84 10.30 -14.04
N PRO A 204 6.09 9.60 -13.17
CA PRO A 204 4.85 8.97 -13.57
C PRO A 204 3.82 10.00 -14.01
N ASP A 205 3.14 9.71 -15.12
CA ASP A 205 1.94 10.46 -15.47
C ASP A 205 0.89 10.24 -14.36
N PRO A 206 0.06 11.25 -14.05
CA PRO A 206 -1.01 11.07 -13.07
C PRO A 206 -2.09 10.13 -13.64
N GLU A 207 -2.46 9.12 -12.87
CA GLU A 207 -3.36 8.06 -13.31
C GLU A 207 -4.63 7.99 -12.47
N HIS A 208 -5.75 7.77 -13.14
CA HIS A 208 -7.00 7.37 -12.49
C HIS A 208 -7.21 5.88 -12.73
N ARG A 209 -7.18 5.09 -11.67
CA ARG A 209 -7.24 3.62 -11.77
C ARG A 209 -7.97 3.00 -10.61
N ILE A 210 -8.33 1.73 -10.76
CA ILE A 210 -8.81 0.91 -9.65
C ILE A 210 -7.60 0.38 -8.90
N ALA A 211 -7.64 0.46 -7.57
CA ALA A 211 -6.64 -0.14 -6.70
C ALA A 211 -7.30 -0.68 -5.42
N CYS A 212 -6.66 -1.68 -4.82
CA CYS A 212 -6.95 -2.12 -3.47
C CYS A 212 -5.99 -1.39 -2.51
N ILE A 213 -6.57 -0.61 -1.60
CA ILE A 213 -5.84 0.20 -0.63
C ILE A 213 -6.00 -0.40 0.77
N ALA A 214 -4.89 -0.51 1.49
CA ALA A 214 -4.91 -0.91 2.88
C ALA A 214 -4.19 0.11 3.78
N PHE A 215 -4.71 0.24 5.00
CA PHE A 215 -4.01 0.86 6.11
C PHE A 215 -3.79 -0.17 7.21
N MET A 216 -2.58 -0.23 7.75
CA MET A 216 -2.24 -1.06 8.91
C MET A 216 -1.67 -0.19 10.02
N ARG A 217 -2.30 -0.17 11.19
CA ARG A 217 -1.94 0.70 12.30
C ARG A 217 -1.39 -0.10 13.46
N ALA A 218 -0.19 0.23 13.90
CA ALA A 218 0.37 -0.23 15.17
C ALA A 218 0.16 0.85 16.26
N SER A 219 -0.07 0.44 17.50
CA SER A 219 -0.20 1.34 18.65
C SER A 219 0.56 0.83 19.89
N GLY A 220 0.59 1.61 20.97
CA GLY A 220 1.28 1.25 22.22
C GLY A 220 2.75 1.66 22.25
N THR A 221 3.20 2.50 21.32
CA THR A 221 4.62 2.88 21.23
C THR A 221 5.05 3.81 22.35
N ASP A 222 4.15 4.67 22.86
CA ASP A 222 4.51 5.63 23.91
C ASP A 222 4.69 4.92 25.26
N ALA A 223 3.85 3.93 25.56
CA ALA A 223 3.99 3.08 26.74
C ALA A 223 5.27 2.24 26.67
N LEU A 224 5.51 1.59 25.53
CA LEU A 224 6.74 0.81 25.31
C LEU A 224 8.01 1.67 25.47
N LEU A 225 7.99 2.89 24.95
CA LEU A 225 9.10 3.84 25.14
C LEU A 225 9.32 4.19 26.61
N ALA A 226 8.25 4.47 27.34
CA ALA A 226 8.33 4.87 28.75
C ALA A 226 8.80 3.72 29.65
N GLU A 227 8.38 2.49 29.36
CA GLU A 227 8.65 1.32 30.19
C GLU A 227 9.98 0.65 29.85
N SER A 228 10.31 0.55 28.55
CA SER A 228 11.44 -0.26 28.06
C SER A 228 12.54 0.56 27.37
N GLY A 229 12.33 1.86 27.17
CA GLY A 229 13.32 2.77 26.59
C GLY A 229 13.41 2.74 25.06
N PRO A 230 14.25 3.61 24.49
CA PRO A 230 14.30 3.86 23.04
C PRO A 230 14.85 2.69 22.22
N ASP A 231 15.79 1.91 22.77
CA ASP A 231 16.39 0.77 22.06
C ASP A 231 15.38 -0.37 21.88
N ALA A 232 14.63 -0.70 22.94
CA ALA A 232 13.57 -1.70 22.88
C ALA A 232 12.43 -1.27 21.94
N LEU A 233 12.07 0.02 21.96
CA LEU A 233 11.12 0.56 20.98
C LEU A 233 11.65 0.39 19.54
N ALA A 234 12.91 0.72 19.29
CA ALA A 234 13.51 0.62 17.98
C ALA A 234 13.51 -0.83 17.47
N GLU A 235 13.85 -1.80 18.32
CA GLU A 235 13.82 -3.22 18.00
C GLU A 235 12.40 -3.73 17.70
N ALA A 236 11.41 -3.36 18.52
CA ALA A 236 10.02 -3.74 18.33
C ALA A 236 9.48 -3.20 16.99
N VAL A 237 9.70 -1.90 16.73
CA VAL A 237 9.26 -1.25 15.48
C VAL A 237 9.97 -1.84 14.26
N ASN A 238 11.28 -2.10 14.36
CA ASN A 238 12.05 -2.70 13.27
C ASN A 238 11.60 -4.13 12.96
N THR A 239 11.36 -4.95 13.98
CA THR A 239 10.85 -6.31 13.82
C THR A 239 9.45 -6.29 13.19
N THR A 240 8.56 -5.44 13.71
CA THR A 240 7.20 -5.30 13.19
C THR A 240 7.18 -4.86 11.71
N ILE A 241 7.89 -3.78 11.36
CA ILE A 241 7.91 -3.28 9.97
C ILE A 241 8.69 -4.21 9.05
N GLY A 242 9.83 -4.74 9.50
CA GLY A 242 10.64 -5.66 8.71
C GLY A 242 9.87 -6.93 8.33
N ARG A 243 9.16 -7.53 9.29
CA ARG A 243 8.33 -8.71 9.02
C ARG A 243 7.16 -8.40 8.10
N ALA A 244 6.50 -7.26 8.28
CA ALA A 244 5.42 -6.83 7.41
C ALA A 244 5.93 -6.59 5.97
N GLN A 245 7.08 -5.92 5.81
CA GLN A 245 7.72 -5.67 4.52
C GLN A 245 8.10 -6.95 3.76
N GLU A 246 8.56 -8.00 4.46
CA GLU A 246 8.81 -9.31 3.86
C GLU A 246 7.52 -9.90 3.29
N ILE A 247 6.42 -9.88 4.06
CA ILE A 247 5.11 -10.36 3.62
C ILE A 247 4.63 -9.56 2.41
N PHE A 248 4.78 -8.23 2.43
CA PHE A 248 4.38 -7.38 1.30
C PHE A 248 5.16 -7.71 0.04
N ALA A 249 6.48 -7.88 0.15
CA ALA A 249 7.33 -8.25 -0.97
C ALA A 249 6.99 -9.64 -1.54
N GLU A 250 6.65 -10.60 -0.68
CA GLU A 250 6.26 -11.94 -1.10
C GLU A 250 4.90 -11.98 -1.83
N GLU A 251 3.93 -11.18 -1.39
CA GLU A 251 2.58 -11.15 -2.01
C GLU A 251 2.50 -10.19 -3.20
N GLY A 252 3.34 -9.16 -3.24
CA GLY A 252 3.30 -8.12 -4.27
C GLY A 252 2.57 -6.85 -3.88
N VAL A 253 2.48 -6.57 -2.58
CA VAL A 253 1.90 -5.34 -2.04
C VAL A 253 2.97 -4.26 -1.94
N THR A 254 2.66 -3.04 -2.37
CA THR A 254 3.58 -1.90 -2.26
C THR A 254 3.29 -1.10 -1.01
N LEU A 255 4.30 -0.91 -0.15
CA LEU A 255 4.26 0.09 0.93
C LEU A 255 4.49 1.48 0.33
N LEU A 256 3.46 2.31 0.29
CA LEU A 256 3.52 3.65 -0.32
C LEU A 256 4.11 4.68 0.66
N ALA A 257 3.76 4.58 1.94
CA ALA A 257 4.27 5.44 2.99
C ALA A 257 4.07 4.83 4.39
N VAL A 258 4.87 5.29 5.34
CA VAL A 258 4.62 5.12 6.78
C VAL A 258 4.23 6.47 7.36
N ASP A 259 3.03 6.63 7.90
CA ASP A 259 2.56 7.87 8.52
C ASP A 259 2.70 7.86 10.03
N VAL A 260 2.88 9.06 10.60
CA VAL A 260 2.80 9.28 12.05
C VAL A 260 1.36 9.08 12.52
N ASP A 261 1.18 8.53 13.71
CA ASP A 261 -0.11 8.47 14.36
C ASP A 261 -0.01 8.74 15.86
N LYS A 262 -1.16 8.95 16.51
CA LYS A 262 -1.19 8.98 17.97
C LYS A 262 -0.82 7.61 18.52
N ASP A 263 0.16 7.60 19.43
CA ASP A 263 0.66 6.42 20.12
C ASP A 263 1.11 5.30 19.16
N GLY A 264 1.62 5.66 17.98
CA GLY A 264 2.10 4.68 17.01
C GLY A 264 2.32 5.22 15.61
N PHE A 265 2.14 4.34 14.62
CA PHE A 265 2.35 4.63 13.21
C PHE A 265 1.36 3.86 12.33
N LYS A 266 1.21 4.31 11.09
CA LYS A 266 0.35 3.70 10.08
C LYS A 266 1.13 3.36 8.82
N LEU A 267 0.97 2.15 8.33
CA LEU A 267 1.46 1.73 7.01
C LEU A 267 0.35 2.00 5.99
N PHE A 268 0.67 2.71 4.92
CA PHE A 268 -0.22 2.98 3.80
C PHE A 268 0.23 2.14 2.61
N LEU A 269 -0.64 1.22 2.17
CA LEU A 269 -0.30 0.19 1.21
C LEU A 269 -1.23 0.24 0.00
N GLY A 270 -0.70 -0.22 -1.14
CA GLY A 270 -1.47 -0.41 -2.36
C GLY A 270 -1.13 -1.70 -3.10
N ALA A 271 -2.17 -2.34 -3.62
CA ALA A 271 -2.12 -3.30 -4.72
C ALA A 271 -2.90 -2.67 -5.88
N GLY A 272 -2.36 -2.73 -7.10
CA GLY A 272 -2.86 -1.91 -8.20
C GLY A 272 -2.17 -0.56 -8.36
N VAL A 273 -1.29 -0.17 -7.42
CA VAL A 273 -0.46 1.05 -7.49
C VAL A 273 0.96 0.77 -6.97
N PRO A 274 2.02 1.08 -7.73
CA PRO A 274 2.00 1.61 -9.10
C PRO A 274 1.67 0.56 -10.18
N GLN A 275 1.73 -0.73 -9.85
CA GLN A 275 1.48 -1.82 -10.79
C GLN A 275 0.25 -2.62 -10.38
N SER A 276 -0.52 -3.08 -11.37
CA SER A 276 -1.68 -3.96 -11.16
C SER A 276 -1.32 -5.40 -11.47
N LEU A 277 -1.81 -6.29 -10.62
CA LEU A 277 -1.74 -7.73 -10.75
C LEU A 277 -3.11 -8.26 -11.24
N GLU A 278 -3.21 -9.58 -11.40
CA GLU A 278 -4.46 -10.21 -11.83
C GLU A 278 -5.54 -10.22 -10.73
N ASP A 279 -5.12 -10.31 -9.46
CA ASP A 279 -5.97 -10.37 -8.27
C ASP A 279 -5.39 -9.44 -7.19
N ASP A 280 -5.41 -8.13 -7.46
CA ASP A 280 -4.90 -7.10 -6.54
C ASP A 280 -5.58 -7.21 -5.16
N GLU A 281 -6.86 -7.52 -5.13
CA GLU A 281 -7.65 -7.71 -3.91
C GLU A 281 -7.21 -8.96 -3.14
N GLY A 282 -7.11 -10.11 -3.80
CA GLY A 282 -6.68 -11.34 -3.14
C GLY A 282 -5.24 -11.28 -2.65
N VAL A 283 -4.33 -10.63 -3.41
CA VAL A 283 -2.97 -10.31 -2.97
C VAL A 283 -2.97 -9.48 -1.69
N MET A 284 -3.77 -8.40 -1.66
CA MET A 284 -3.86 -7.54 -0.47
C MET A 284 -4.48 -8.28 0.72
N LEU A 285 -5.52 -9.09 0.51
CA LEU A 285 -6.19 -9.88 1.55
C LEU A 285 -5.25 -10.94 2.15
N ARG A 286 -4.48 -11.66 1.33
CA ARG A 286 -3.48 -12.62 1.81
C ARG A 286 -2.39 -11.93 2.62
N ALA A 287 -1.85 -10.82 2.12
CA ALA A 287 -0.85 -10.04 2.85
C ALA A 287 -1.39 -9.56 4.20
N ALA A 288 -2.60 -8.99 4.22
CA ALA A 288 -3.26 -8.52 5.42
C ALA A 288 -3.50 -9.64 6.45
N ARG A 289 -3.99 -10.79 6.02
CA ARG A 289 -4.23 -11.94 6.89
C ARG A 289 -2.92 -12.47 7.47
N ARG A 290 -1.88 -12.63 6.63
CA ARG A 290 -0.54 -13.05 7.06
C ARG A 290 0.10 -12.09 8.06
N VAL A 291 -0.08 -10.78 7.91
CA VAL A 291 0.40 -9.78 8.89
C VAL A 291 -0.37 -9.89 10.20
N ALA A 292 -1.70 -10.07 10.14
CA ALA A 292 -2.53 -10.18 11.32
C ALA A 292 -2.30 -11.50 12.11
N ASP A 293 -1.87 -12.57 11.43
CA ASP A 293 -1.53 -13.85 12.04
C ASP A 293 -0.06 -13.94 12.52
N ALA A 294 0.78 -12.98 12.12
CA ALA A 294 2.17 -12.95 12.53
C ALA A 294 2.31 -12.55 14.01
N ASP A 295 3.22 -13.22 14.71
CA ASP A 295 3.62 -12.83 16.07
C ASP A 295 4.50 -11.57 16.01
N LEU A 296 3.84 -10.40 16.01
CA LEU A 296 4.50 -9.10 15.91
C LEU A 296 4.57 -8.44 17.30
N PRO A 297 5.71 -7.81 17.67
CA PRO A 297 5.82 -7.04 18.91
C PRO A 297 4.74 -5.96 19.06
N LEU A 298 4.34 -5.38 17.92
CA LEU A 298 3.26 -4.41 17.81
C LEU A 298 2.18 -4.96 16.85
N PRO A 299 1.15 -5.66 17.36
CA PRO A 299 0.06 -6.17 16.53
C PRO A 299 -0.76 -5.03 15.93
N MET A 300 -1.29 -5.25 14.72
CA MET A 300 -1.86 -4.17 13.91
C MET A 300 -3.39 -4.22 13.79
N GLN A 301 -4.00 -3.05 13.65
CA GLN A 301 -5.37 -2.88 13.16
C GLN A 301 -5.32 -2.72 11.65
N ILE A 302 -6.13 -3.47 10.90
CA ILE A 302 -6.02 -3.51 9.43
C ILE A 302 -7.37 -3.17 8.80
N GLY A 303 -7.36 -2.21 7.87
CA GLY A 303 -8.53 -1.80 7.10
C GLY A 303 -8.27 -1.74 5.60
N LEU A 304 -9.12 -2.38 4.81
CA LEU A 304 -8.99 -2.50 3.36
C LEU A 304 -10.20 -1.89 2.65
N ASN A 305 -9.96 -1.23 1.53
CA ASN A 305 -11.00 -0.83 0.59
C ASN A 305 -10.51 -0.93 -0.85
N ARG A 306 -11.44 -1.11 -1.79
CA ARG A 306 -11.18 -1.09 -3.22
C ARG A 306 -11.94 0.04 -3.87
N GLY A 307 -11.36 0.61 -4.93
CA GLY A 307 -12.10 1.46 -5.85
C GLY A 307 -11.19 2.40 -6.61
N HIS A 308 -11.79 3.47 -7.13
CA HIS A 308 -11.08 4.47 -7.90
C HIS A 308 -10.14 5.29 -7.00
N VAL A 309 -8.88 5.32 -7.40
CA VAL A 309 -7.85 6.16 -6.81
C VAL A 309 -7.19 7.02 -7.88
N PHE A 310 -6.73 8.17 -7.45
CA PHE A 310 -5.83 9.01 -8.22
C PHE A 310 -4.40 8.77 -7.74
N ALA A 311 -3.58 8.14 -8.58
CA ALA A 311 -2.19 7.83 -8.28
C ALA A 311 -1.26 8.82 -8.97
N ALA A 312 -0.41 9.52 -8.22
CA ALA A 312 0.47 10.53 -8.77
C ALA A 312 1.65 10.83 -7.84
N GLU A 313 2.71 11.41 -8.42
CA GLU A 313 3.73 12.12 -7.65
C GLU A 313 3.18 13.49 -7.20
N VAL A 314 3.17 13.73 -5.89
CA VAL A 314 2.69 14.97 -5.26
C VAL A 314 3.85 15.72 -4.63
N GLY A 315 4.04 16.98 -5.00
CA GLY A 315 5.01 17.89 -4.38
C GLY A 315 5.69 18.81 -5.38
N THR A 316 6.99 19.04 -5.17
CA THR A 316 7.83 19.87 -6.05
C THR A 316 9.04 19.09 -6.52
N ARG A 317 9.76 19.63 -7.51
CA ARG A 317 11.06 19.11 -7.95
C ARG A 317 12.08 18.92 -6.82
N ARG A 318 11.95 19.67 -5.71
CA ARG A 318 12.85 19.55 -4.55
C ARG A 318 12.41 18.47 -3.55
N ARG A 319 11.11 18.19 -3.50
CA ARG A 319 10.52 17.24 -2.56
C ARG A 319 9.14 16.82 -3.05
N ALA A 320 9.00 15.55 -3.38
CA ALA A 320 7.74 14.93 -3.76
C ALA A 320 7.59 13.52 -3.15
N ALA A 321 6.40 12.97 -3.22
CA ALA A 321 6.09 11.59 -2.85
C ALA A 321 5.05 11.02 -3.82
N TYR A 322 5.21 9.75 -4.21
CA TYR A 322 4.19 9.03 -4.93
C TYR A 322 3.08 8.59 -3.97
N SER A 323 1.82 8.83 -4.32
CA SER A 323 0.69 8.56 -3.43
C SER A 323 -0.58 8.21 -4.22
N ALA A 324 -1.52 7.54 -3.55
CA ALA A 324 -2.85 7.23 -4.07
C ALA A 324 -3.93 7.94 -3.24
N MET A 325 -4.68 8.84 -3.87
CA MET A 325 -5.67 9.71 -3.23
C MET A 325 -7.08 9.38 -3.68
N GLY A 326 -8.06 9.66 -2.83
CA GLY A 326 -9.49 9.54 -3.15
C GLY A 326 -10.34 9.01 -2.00
N ASP A 327 -11.66 8.93 -2.21
CA ASP A 327 -12.59 8.36 -1.24
C ASP A 327 -12.25 6.92 -0.87
N THR A 328 -11.71 6.13 -1.82
CA THR A 328 -11.24 4.77 -1.56
C THR A 328 -10.17 4.74 -0.47
N THR A 329 -9.10 5.53 -0.63
CA THR A 329 -8.01 5.66 0.36
C THR A 329 -8.55 6.13 1.71
N ASN A 330 -9.38 7.18 1.71
CA ASN A 330 -9.93 7.74 2.94
C ASN A 330 -10.85 6.76 3.68
N THR A 331 -11.63 5.96 2.95
CA THR A 331 -12.50 4.93 3.51
C THR A 331 -11.67 3.78 4.09
N ALA A 332 -10.61 3.33 3.42
CA ALA A 332 -9.69 2.32 3.97
C ALA A 332 -9.07 2.77 5.30
N ALA A 333 -8.60 4.02 5.38
CA ALA A 333 -8.05 4.59 6.61
C ALA A 333 -9.08 4.61 7.76
N ARG A 334 -10.35 4.93 7.46
CA ARG A 334 -11.44 4.94 8.44
C ARG A 334 -11.83 3.54 8.89
N ILE A 335 -11.80 2.56 7.99
CA ILE A 335 -12.01 1.14 8.33
C ILE A 335 -10.90 0.69 9.28
N CYS A 336 -9.64 0.98 8.97
CA CYS A 336 -8.48 0.63 9.81
C CYS A 336 -8.62 1.23 11.22
N ALA A 337 -9.02 2.50 11.33
CA ALA A 337 -9.22 3.16 12.62
C ALA A 337 -10.34 2.54 13.49
N LYS A 338 -11.21 1.73 12.91
CA LYS A 338 -12.31 1.03 13.60
C LYS A 338 -12.05 -0.47 13.77
N ALA A 339 -11.08 -1.04 13.06
CA ALA A 339 -10.75 -2.45 13.14
C ALA A 339 -10.15 -2.78 14.52
N PRO A 340 -10.56 -3.88 15.18
CA PRO A 340 -9.84 -4.37 16.36
C PRO A 340 -8.40 -4.76 16.03
N ILE A 341 -7.53 -4.72 17.03
CA ILE A 341 -6.14 -5.19 16.89
C ILE A 341 -6.13 -6.68 16.52
N GLY A 342 -5.33 -7.08 15.54
CA GLY A 342 -5.22 -8.45 15.02
C GLY A 342 -6.35 -8.87 14.08
N LYS A 343 -7.30 -7.97 13.78
CA LYS A 343 -8.42 -8.21 12.86
C LYS A 343 -8.21 -7.50 11.52
N VAL A 344 -8.75 -8.10 10.47
CA VAL A 344 -8.67 -7.60 9.09
C VAL A 344 -10.07 -7.19 8.67
N TYR A 345 -10.35 -5.90 8.68
CA TYR A 345 -11.64 -5.38 8.23
C TYR A 345 -11.57 -4.98 6.76
N ALA A 346 -12.38 -5.61 5.92
CA ALA A 346 -12.45 -5.34 4.49
C ALA A 346 -13.82 -4.79 4.08
N HIS A 347 -13.80 -3.76 3.23
CA HIS A 347 -15.01 -3.32 2.53
C HIS A 347 -15.57 -4.46 1.66
N PRO A 348 -16.90 -4.63 1.52
CA PRO A 348 -17.49 -5.74 0.77
C PRO A 348 -16.92 -5.91 -0.65
N GLN A 349 -16.74 -4.80 -1.37
CA GLN A 349 -16.17 -4.80 -2.73
C GLN A 349 -14.76 -5.41 -2.84
N VAL A 350 -13.97 -5.43 -1.76
CA VAL A 350 -12.67 -6.10 -1.76
C VAL A 350 -12.86 -7.62 -1.85
N LEU A 351 -13.86 -8.16 -1.14
CA LEU A 351 -14.17 -9.59 -1.14
C LEU A 351 -14.93 -10.03 -2.40
N ASP A 352 -15.79 -9.16 -2.93
CA ASP A 352 -16.56 -9.45 -4.14
C ASP A 352 -15.63 -9.66 -5.34
N GLU A 353 -14.60 -8.81 -5.44
CA GLU A 353 -13.68 -8.73 -6.58
C GLU A 353 -12.42 -9.61 -6.42
N SER A 354 -12.17 -10.14 -5.22
CA SER A 354 -11.08 -11.06 -4.95
C SER A 354 -11.33 -12.43 -5.58
N LEU A 355 -10.36 -12.94 -6.33
CA LEU A 355 -10.35 -14.34 -6.76
C LEU A 355 -10.03 -15.27 -5.58
N THR A 356 -9.31 -14.77 -4.59
CA THR A 356 -8.98 -15.53 -3.37
C THR A 356 -10.15 -15.47 -2.37
N THR A 357 -10.58 -16.61 -1.80
CA THR A 357 -11.70 -16.67 -0.84
C THR A 357 -11.23 -16.85 0.60
N PHE A 358 -12.00 -16.28 1.52
CA PHE A 358 -11.73 -16.32 2.95
C PHE A 358 -13.00 -16.61 3.74
N GLU A 359 -12.85 -17.09 4.97
CA GLU A 359 -13.92 -17.02 5.97
C GLU A 359 -14.22 -15.55 6.26
N VAL A 360 -15.49 -15.18 6.33
CA VAL A 360 -15.88 -13.78 6.55
C VAL A 360 -17.00 -13.68 7.57
N THR A 361 -16.87 -12.75 8.50
CA THR A 361 -17.92 -12.43 9.47
C THR A 361 -18.28 -10.95 9.35
N PRO A 362 -19.56 -10.57 9.13
CA PRO A 362 -19.94 -9.17 9.07
C PRO A 362 -19.69 -8.48 10.41
N SER A 363 -19.19 -7.24 10.37
CA SER A 363 -19.06 -6.39 11.53
C SER A 363 -20.40 -5.76 11.91
N GLU A 364 -20.46 -5.19 13.11
CA GLU A 364 -21.48 -4.18 13.41
C GLU A 364 -21.35 -2.98 12.45
N PRO A 365 -22.45 -2.30 12.06
CA PRO A 365 -22.39 -1.15 11.18
C PRO A 365 -21.51 -0.03 11.73
N LEU A 366 -20.51 0.37 10.95
CA LEU A 366 -19.55 1.39 11.33
C LEU A 366 -20.07 2.78 10.94
N ILE A 367 -20.25 3.65 11.92
CA ILE A 367 -20.54 5.07 11.68
C ILE A 367 -19.24 5.80 11.38
N MET A 368 -19.15 6.39 10.19
CA MET A 368 -17.97 7.09 9.70
C MET A 368 -18.22 8.58 9.52
N LYS A 369 -17.24 9.39 9.92
CA LYS A 369 -17.29 10.85 9.73
C LYS A 369 -17.44 11.17 8.24
N GLY A 370 -18.50 11.89 7.87
CA GLY A 370 -18.74 12.35 6.50
C GLY A 370 -19.39 11.32 5.57
N LYS A 371 -19.83 10.15 6.07
CA LYS A 371 -20.70 9.22 5.34
C LYS A 371 -22.09 9.26 5.99
N ALA A 372 -23.14 9.34 5.17
CA ALA A 372 -24.52 9.44 5.65
C ALA A 372 -25.06 8.09 6.13
N GLU A 373 -24.63 7.00 5.48
CA GLU A 373 -25.07 5.64 5.77
C GLU A 373 -24.00 4.87 6.56
N PRO A 374 -24.38 4.13 7.61
CA PRO A 374 -23.48 3.20 8.28
C PRO A 374 -22.92 2.16 7.30
N LEU A 375 -21.61 1.89 7.39
CA LEU A 375 -20.94 0.93 6.52
C LEU A 375 -20.74 -0.39 7.26
N VAL A 376 -21.29 -1.49 6.73
CA VAL A 376 -20.95 -2.84 7.18
C VAL A 376 -19.68 -3.28 6.46
N VAL A 377 -18.67 -3.69 7.23
CA VAL A 377 -17.45 -4.31 6.71
C VAL A 377 -17.38 -5.75 7.17
N TYR A 378 -16.44 -6.52 6.64
CA TYR A 378 -16.27 -7.93 7.01
C TYR A 378 -14.93 -8.14 7.71
N ASP A 379 -14.96 -8.84 8.84
CA ASP A 379 -13.78 -9.44 9.45
C ASP A 379 -13.36 -10.65 8.63
N VAL A 380 -12.15 -10.59 8.06
CA VAL A 380 -11.59 -11.61 7.17
C VAL A 380 -10.79 -12.62 7.99
N GLY A 381 -11.29 -13.85 8.06
CA GLY A 381 -10.69 -15.00 8.73
C GLY A 381 -9.75 -15.81 7.83
N ALA A 382 -9.72 -17.12 8.03
CA ALA A 382 -8.79 -18.01 7.35
C ALA A 382 -9.00 -18.05 5.82
N LEU A 383 -7.93 -18.31 5.07
CA LEU A 383 -7.99 -18.59 3.64
C LEU A 383 -8.79 -19.88 3.39
N THR A 384 -9.80 -19.81 2.52
CA THR A 384 -10.67 -20.97 2.21
C THR A 384 -10.47 -21.53 0.81
N GLY A 385 -9.84 -20.79 -0.11
CA GLY A 385 -9.59 -21.27 -1.47
C GLY A 385 -9.41 -20.16 -2.50
N VAL A 386 -9.61 -20.53 -3.77
CA VAL A 386 -9.57 -19.64 -4.93
C VAL A 386 -10.82 -19.89 -5.75
N ARG A 387 -11.58 -18.84 -6.08
CA ARG A 387 -12.71 -18.93 -7.01
C ARG A 387 -12.18 -19.25 -8.39
N ALA A 388 -12.74 -20.28 -9.02
CA ALA A 388 -12.71 -20.37 -10.47
C ALA A 388 -13.41 -19.12 -11.02
N ARG A 389 -12.91 -18.54 -12.11
CA ARG A 389 -13.67 -17.55 -12.88
C ARG A 389 -14.86 -18.27 -13.50
N GLU A 390 -15.92 -18.51 -12.74
CA GLU A 390 -17.19 -18.95 -13.28
C GLU A 390 -17.81 -17.77 -14.03
N GLY A 391 -17.93 -17.92 -15.35
CA GLY A 391 -18.73 -17.04 -16.21
C GLY A 391 -18.23 -15.60 -16.33
N LEU A 392 -17.35 -15.35 -17.29
CA LEU A 392 -17.36 -14.04 -17.97
C LEU A 392 -18.79 -13.85 -18.51
N GLU A 393 -19.54 -12.93 -17.90
CA GLU A 393 -20.91 -12.62 -18.34
C GLU A 393 -20.96 -12.30 -19.84
N VAL A 394 -22.14 -12.59 -20.39
CA VAL A 394 -22.54 -12.66 -21.80
C VAL A 394 -22.56 -11.27 -22.47
N GLU A 395 -21.47 -10.52 -22.41
CA GLU A 395 -21.31 -9.33 -23.26
C GLU A 395 -20.70 -9.72 -24.61
N GLU A 396 -21.26 -9.18 -25.69
CA GLU A 396 -20.83 -9.45 -27.06
C GLU A 396 -19.36 -9.05 -27.25
N PHE A 397 -18.52 -9.98 -27.73
CA PHE A 397 -17.12 -9.71 -27.99
C PHE A 397 -16.96 -8.87 -29.27
N VAL A 398 -16.72 -7.56 -29.12
CA VAL A 398 -16.65 -6.63 -30.26
C VAL A 398 -15.20 -6.38 -30.70
N GLY A 399 -14.94 -6.53 -32.00
CA GLY A 399 -13.66 -6.22 -32.63
C GLY A 399 -12.63 -7.35 -32.54
N ARG A 400 -11.34 -7.02 -32.73
CA ARG A 400 -10.20 -7.96 -32.63
C ARG A 400 -10.28 -9.21 -33.54
N SER A 401 -11.00 -9.11 -34.66
CA SER A 401 -11.23 -10.25 -35.56
C SER A 401 -9.94 -10.86 -36.12
N ARG A 402 -8.89 -10.02 -36.30
CA ARG A 402 -7.58 -10.48 -36.77
C ARG A 402 -6.87 -11.32 -35.72
N GLU A 403 -6.79 -10.81 -34.49
CA GLU A 403 -6.14 -11.51 -33.37
C GLU A 403 -6.88 -12.80 -33.02
N LEU A 404 -8.21 -12.77 -33.06
CA LEU A 404 -9.04 -13.95 -32.84
C LEU A 404 -8.77 -15.03 -33.91
N ALA A 405 -8.71 -14.64 -35.20
CA ALA A 405 -8.39 -15.57 -36.28
C ALA A 405 -6.99 -16.20 -36.15
N GLN A 406 -6.01 -15.43 -35.67
CA GLN A 406 -4.66 -15.95 -35.41
C GLN A 406 -4.65 -16.97 -34.28
N LEU A 407 -5.36 -16.72 -33.18
CA LEU A 407 -5.47 -17.67 -32.07
C LEU A 407 -6.20 -18.95 -32.49
N THR A 408 -7.32 -18.82 -33.20
CA THR A 408 -8.08 -19.98 -33.69
C THR A 408 -7.23 -20.83 -34.64
N ASP A 409 -6.52 -20.23 -35.60
CA ASP A 409 -5.63 -20.96 -36.53
C ASP A 409 -4.50 -21.71 -35.80
N LEU A 410 -3.98 -21.15 -34.70
CA LEU A 410 -2.97 -21.83 -33.89
C LEU A 410 -3.54 -23.04 -33.15
N VAL A 411 -4.74 -22.92 -32.60
CA VAL A 411 -5.42 -24.04 -31.91
C VAL A 411 -5.81 -25.13 -32.92
N ASP A 412 -6.30 -24.76 -34.11
CA ASP A 412 -6.57 -25.71 -35.20
C ASP A 412 -5.30 -26.49 -35.59
N LYS A 413 -4.17 -25.79 -35.74
CA LYS A 413 -2.86 -26.42 -36.00
C LYS A 413 -2.46 -27.38 -34.89
N LEU A 414 -2.63 -26.98 -33.63
CA LEU A 414 -2.35 -27.83 -32.47
C LEU A 414 -3.19 -29.11 -32.51
N LEU A 415 -4.50 -29.00 -32.73
CA LEU A 415 -5.42 -30.12 -32.83
C LEU A 415 -5.12 -31.03 -34.03
N SER A 416 -4.54 -30.48 -35.11
CA SER A 416 -4.06 -31.24 -36.27
C SER A 416 -2.68 -31.91 -36.07
N GLY A 417 -2.09 -31.81 -34.86
CA GLY A 417 -0.81 -32.43 -34.51
C GLY A 417 0.41 -31.54 -34.78
N THR A 418 0.22 -30.28 -35.13
CA THR A 418 1.30 -29.31 -35.34
C THR A 418 1.40 -28.37 -34.13
N GLY A 419 2.45 -28.51 -33.33
CA GLY A 419 2.69 -27.64 -32.18
C GLY A 419 2.99 -26.19 -32.59
N GLY A 420 2.84 -25.27 -31.63
CA GLY A 420 3.17 -23.87 -31.83
C GLY A 420 3.13 -23.06 -30.54
N ALA A 421 3.58 -21.81 -30.61
CA ALA A 421 3.58 -20.88 -29.48
C ALA A 421 3.10 -19.50 -29.94
N MET A 422 2.37 -18.81 -29.07
CA MET A 422 1.95 -17.42 -29.28
C MET A 422 2.08 -16.64 -27.98
N SER A 423 2.49 -15.38 -28.10
CA SER A 423 2.54 -14.44 -26.99
C SER A 423 1.51 -13.33 -27.22
N ILE A 424 0.66 -13.09 -26.21
CA ILE A 424 -0.31 -11.99 -26.19
C ILE A 424 0.22 -10.94 -25.22
N VAL A 425 0.68 -9.81 -25.75
CA VAL A 425 1.28 -8.72 -24.96
C VAL A 425 0.38 -7.48 -24.99
N GLY A 426 0.24 -6.85 -23.83
CA GLY A 426 -0.49 -5.58 -23.67
C GLY A 426 -0.70 -5.27 -22.19
N ASP A 427 -1.12 -4.05 -21.89
CA ASP A 427 -1.38 -3.60 -20.51
C ASP A 427 -2.52 -4.38 -19.84
N SER A 428 -2.53 -4.40 -18.50
CA SER A 428 -3.63 -4.98 -17.73
C SER A 428 -4.96 -4.32 -18.09
N GLY A 429 -6.06 -5.08 -18.08
CA GLY A 429 -7.39 -4.58 -18.44
C GLY A 429 -7.69 -4.44 -19.94
N LEU A 430 -6.72 -4.62 -20.86
CA LEU A 430 -6.96 -4.56 -22.32
C LEU A 430 -7.76 -5.75 -22.91
N GLY A 431 -8.34 -6.61 -22.07
CA GLY A 431 -9.15 -7.75 -22.53
C GLY A 431 -8.37 -8.96 -23.05
N LYS A 432 -7.07 -9.10 -22.71
CA LYS A 432 -6.23 -10.24 -23.16
C LYS A 432 -6.82 -11.60 -22.78
N SER A 433 -7.24 -11.78 -21.53
CA SER A 433 -7.85 -13.03 -21.05
C SER A 433 -9.21 -13.28 -21.71
N ARG A 434 -9.98 -12.21 -22.01
CA ARG A 434 -11.25 -12.31 -22.75
C ARG A 434 -11.03 -12.76 -24.19
N LEU A 435 -10.01 -12.22 -24.88
CA LEU A 435 -9.63 -12.64 -26.23
C LEU A 435 -9.25 -14.14 -26.26
N LEU A 436 -8.46 -14.59 -25.28
CA LEU A 436 -8.09 -16.01 -25.16
C LEU A 436 -9.32 -16.89 -24.89
N ALA A 437 -10.18 -16.49 -23.96
CA ALA A 437 -11.42 -17.22 -23.65
C ALA A 437 -12.35 -17.31 -24.87
N GLU A 438 -12.49 -16.22 -25.63
CA GLU A 438 -13.30 -16.19 -26.87
C GLU A 438 -12.73 -17.12 -27.94
N ALA A 439 -11.41 -17.17 -28.11
CA ALA A 439 -10.78 -18.05 -29.08
C ALA A 439 -10.90 -19.53 -28.67
N LEU A 440 -10.66 -19.85 -27.39
CA LEU A 440 -10.75 -21.21 -26.87
C LEU A 440 -12.20 -21.73 -26.80
N GLY A 441 -13.17 -20.85 -26.53
CA GLY A 441 -14.60 -21.18 -26.50
C GLY A 441 -15.19 -21.62 -27.84
N ARG A 442 -14.45 -21.49 -28.95
CA ARG A 442 -14.83 -22.00 -30.28
C ARG A 442 -14.56 -23.48 -30.48
N PHE A 443 -13.86 -24.10 -29.54
CA PHE A 443 -13.45 -25.50 -29.58
C PHE A 443 -14.18 -26.28 -28.49
N ASP A 444 -14.56 -27.53 -28.78
CA ASP A 444 -15.09 -28.44 -27.76
C ASP A 444 -13.97 -28.85 -26.80
N ALA A 445 -13.88 -28.13 -25.68
CA ALA A 445 -13.06 -28.38 -24.49
C ALA A 445 -11.77 -29.18 -24.76
N PRO A 446 -10.80 -28.63 -25.53
CA PRO A 446 -9.51 -29.28 -25.68
C PRO A 446 -8.85 -29.41 -24.30
N PRO A 447 -8.16 -30.53 -23.99
CA PRO A 447 -7.42 -30.66 -22.74
C PRO A 447 -6.37 -29.55 -22.66
N ALA A 448 -6.61 -28.60 -21.77
CA ALA A 448 -5.79 -27.41 -21.60
C ALA A 448 -5.25 -27.37 -20.17
N LEU A 449 -3.93 -27.17 -20.06
CA LEU A 449 -3.29 -26.83 -18.80
C LEU A 449 -3.07 -25.32 -18.78
N GLU A 450 -3.83 -24.61 -17.96
CA GLU A 450 -3.62 -23.18 -17.74
C GLU A 450 -2.57 -23.00 -16.63
N LEU A 451 -1.44 -22.34 -16.93
CA LEU A 451 -0.44 -21.97 -15.94
C LEU A 451 -0.54 -20.46 -15.67
N ARG A 452 -0.66 -20.06 -14.40
CA ARG A 452 -0.69 -18.65 -13.99
C ARG A 452 0.55 -18.31 -13.16
N PRO A 453 1.63 -17.80 -13.80
CA PRO A 453 2.80 -17.35 -13.06
C PRO A 453 2.48 -16.08 -12.27
N GLU A 454 2.50 -16.17 -10.93
CA GLU A 454 2.42 -15.01 -10.05
C GLU A 454 3.76 -14.23 -10.12
N PRO A 455 3.78 -12.90 -10.34
CA PRO A 455 5.01 -12.13 -10.55
C PRO A 455 6.06 -12.27 -9.43
N TYR A 456 5.61 -12.49 -8.20
CA TYR A 456 6.46 -12.59 -7.00
C TYR A 456 6.87 -14.04 -6.67
N ALA A 457 6.41 -15.02 -7.47
CA ALA A 457 6.82 -16.41 -7.37
C ALA A 457 8.25 -16.67 -7.92
N ALA A 458 8.90 -15.68 -8.53
CA ALA A 458 10.22 -15.83 -9.16
C ALA A 458 11.31 -16.33 -8.19
N THR A 459 11.15 -16.11 -6.88
CA THR A 459 12.11 -16.54 -5.84
C THR A 459 11.80 -17.91 -5.25
N ARG A 460 10.62 -18.50 -5.50
CA ARG A 460 10.24 -19.83 -5.00
C ARG A 460 10.19 -20.84 -6.14
N GLN A 461 11.10 -21.81 -6.09
CA GLN A 461 11.17 -22.90 -7.05
C GLN A 461 9.80 -23.60 -7.19
N PHE A 462 9.42 -23.87 -8.44
CA PHE A 462 8.22 -24.62 -8.84
C PHE A 462 6.86 -24.05 -8.44
N ARG A 463 6.79 -22.85 -7.83
CA ARG A 463 5.54 -22.23 -7.38
C ARG A 463 4.48 -22.14 -8.48
N THR A 464 4.86 -21.77 -9.71
CA THR A 464 3.94 -21.70 -10.87
C THR A 464 3.35 -23.05 -11.28
N LEU A 465 4.07 -24.14 -11.05
CA LEU A 465 3.65 -25.48 -11.44
C LEU A 465 2.89 -26.20 -10.33
N ARG A 466 3.10 -25.79 -9.07
CA ARG A 466 2.60 -26.48 -7.88
C ARG A 466 1.12 -26.83 -7.93
N ASP A 467 0.28 -25.81 -8.05
CA ASP A 467 -1.18 -25.99 -7.95
C ASP A 467 -1.73 -26.78 -9.14
N GLN A 468 -1.13 -26.59 -10.32
CA GLN A 468 -1.59 -27.25 -11.54
C GLN A 468 -1.15 -28.71 -11.59
N LEU A 469 0.04 -29.02 -11.09
CA LEU A 469 0.47 -30.41 -10.91
C LEU A 469 -0.35 -31.12 -9.84
N ARG A 470 -0.68 -30.46 -8.73
CA ARG A 470 -1.60 -31.03 -7.72
C ARG A 470 -2.98 -31.33 -8.33
N ALA A 471 -3.54 -30.39 -9.09
CA ALA A 471 -4.81 -30.58 -9.78
C ALA A 471 -4.76 -31.73 -10.81
N LEU A 472 -3.69 -31.81 -11.62
CA LEU A 472 -3.49 -32.93 -12.56
C LEU A 472 -3.37 -34.28 -11.86
N LEU A 473 -2.74 -34.30 -10.68
CA LEU A 473 -2.62 -35.47 -9.84
C LEU A 473 -3.91 -35.75 -9.05
N GLY A 474 -4.89 -34.85 -9.03
CA GLY A 474 -6.14 -34.99 -8.26
C GLY A 474 -5.92 -34.88 -6.75
N ILE A 475 -4.94 -34.08 -6.33
CA ILE A 475 -4.61 -33.84 -4.91
C ILE A 475 -5.30 -32.56 -4.47
N GLU A 476 -6.30 -32.70 -3.60
CA GLU A 476 -7.01 -31.58 -3.00
C GLU A 476 -6.22 -30.95 -1.83
N PRO A 477 -6.42 -29.64 -1.54
CA PRO A 477 -5.84 -29.01 -0.35
C PRO A 477 -6.35 -29.67 0.94
N ALA A 478 -5.42 -30.15 1.77
CA ALA A 478 -5.73 -30.92 2.97
C ALA A 478 -4.60 -30.76 4.02
N ALA A 479 -4.69 -31.48 5.15
CA ALA A 479 -3.58 -31.52 6.10
C ALA A 479 -2.31 -32.09 5.44
N PRO A 480 -1.08 -31.68 5.84
CA PRO A 480 0.14 -32.11 5.17
C PRO A 480 0.26 -33.63 5.01
N GLU A 481 -0.04 -34.40 6.05
CA GLU A 481 0.00 -35.87 6.04
C GLU A 481 -1.00 -36.49 5.05
N GLU A 482 -2.19 -35.88 4.91
CA GLU A 482 -3.21 -36.32 3.96
C GLU A 482 -2.77 -36.05 2.52
N MET A 483 -2.17 -34.88 2.27
CA MET A 483 -1.63 -34.54 0.95
C MET A 483 -0.46 -35.44 0.55
N THR A 484 0.44 -35.76 1.50
CA THR A 484 1.53 -36.72 1.29
C THR A 484 1.00 -38.10 0.93
N THR A 485 0.00 -38.57 1.66
CA THR A 485 -0.66 -39.87 1.39
C THR A 485 -1.28 -39.88 -0.01
N ALA A 486 -2.04 -38.85 -0.36
CA ALA A 486 -2.69 -38.72 -1.67
C ALA A 486 -1.67 -38.71 -2.82
N LEU A 487 -0.55 -38.00 -2.65
CA LEU A 487 0.53 -37.96 -3.65
C LEU A 487 1.12 -39.36 -3.88
N LEU A 488 1.47 -40.08 -2.81
CA LEU A 488 2.07 -41.41 -2.90
C LEU A 488 1.12 -42.43 -3.53
N GLU A 489 -0.15 -42.42 -3.13
CA GLU A 489 -1.19 -43.28 -3.74
C GLU A 489 -1.36 -42.99 -5.23
N ARG A 490 -1.31 -41.71 -5.62
CA ARG A 490 -1.42 -41.32 -7.03
C ARG A 490 -0.24 -41.78 -7.87
N ILE A 491 0.98 -41.62 -7.36
CA ILE A 491 2.20 -42.12 -8.02
C ILE A 491 2.12 -43.64 -8.17
N GLN A 492 1.75 -44.35 -7.10
CA GLN A 492 1.56 -45.80 -7.11
C GLN A 492 0.54 -46.27 -8.17
N ALA A 493 -0.51 -45.50 -8.40
CA ALA A 493 -1.56 -45.84 -9.36
C ALA A 493 -1.16 -45.58 -10.83
N LEU A 494 -0.44 -44.48 -11.10
CA LEU A 494 -0.10 -44.06 -12.47
C LEU A 494 1.24 -44.61 -12.94
N HIS A 495 2.28 -44.47 -12.10
CA HIS A 495 3.68 -44.80 -12.42
C HIS A 495 4.38 -45.35 -11.16
N PRO A 496 4.16 -46.64 -10.82
CA PRO A 496 4.76 -47.28 -9.64
C PRO A 496 6.29 -47.18 -9.59
N ASP A 497 6.93 -47.12 -10.75
CA ASP A 497 8.37 -47.00 -10.92
C ASP A 497 8.94 -45.66 -10.42
N LEU A 498 8.10 -44.64 -10.24
CA LEU A 498 8.49 -43.34 -9.72
C LEU A 498 8.40 -43.23 -8.20
N LEU A 499 7.83 -44.20 -7.48
CA LEU A 499 7.74 -44.20 -6.01
C LEU A 499 9.08 -43.97 -5.30
N PRO A 500 10.20 -44.58 -5.71
CA PRO A 500 11.51 -44.29 -5.12
C PRO A 500 11.91 -42.82 -5.26
N PHE A 501 11.39 -42.11 -6.27
CA PHE A 501 11.69 -40.71 -6.56
C PHE A 501 10.57 -39.75 -6.09
N ALA A 502 9.60 -40.23 -5.29
CA ALA A 502 8.44 -39.44 -4.88
C ALA A 502 8.81 -38.10 -4.20
N ALA A 503 9.93 -38.05 -3.47
CA ALA A 503 10.42 -36.79 -2.86
C ALA A 503 10.76 -35.71 -3.89
N LEU A 504 11.27 -36.08 -5.07
CA LEU A 504 11.56 -35.12 -6.15
C LEU A 504 10.26 -34.53 -6.73
N ILE A 505 9.19 -35.32 -6.80
CA ILE A 505 7.85 -34.86 -7.19
C ILE A 505 7.23 -34.02 -6.04
N GLY A 506 7.51 -34.40 -4.80
CA GLY A 506 7.20 -33.64 -3.58
C GLY A 506 7.77 -32.23 -3.62
N ASP A 507 9.02 -32.04 -4.06
CA ASP A 507 9.65 -30.72 -4.20
C ASP A 507 8.87 -29.80 -5.15
N VAL A 508 8.43 -30.33 -6.31
CA VAL A 508 7.69 -29.54 -7.32
C VAL A 508 6.26 -29.26 -6.87
N THR A 509 5.63 -30.25 -6.24
CA THR A 509 4.28 -30.12 -5.69
C THR A 509 4.27 -29.44 -4.32
N GLN A 510 5.43 -29.10 -3.74
CA GLN A 510 5.59 -28.60 -2.36
C GLN A 510 4.81 -29.43 -1.34
N ILE A 511 4.86 -30.76 -1.46
CA ILE A 511 4.31 -31.73 -0.51
C ILE A 511 5.49 -32.42 0.13
N ASP A 512 5.56 -32.41 1.45
CA ASP A 512 6.69 -32.97 2.18
C ASP A 512 6.64 -34.49 2.12
N VAL A 513 7.67 -35.10 1.51
CA VAL A 513 7.80 -36.54 1.32
C VAL A 513 9.20 -36.92 1.74
N GLU A 514 9.31 -37.90 2.65
CA GLU A 514 10.63 -38.37 3.06
C GLU A 514 11.42 -38.94 1.87
N PRO A 515 12.68 -38.50 1.67
CA PRO A 515 13.50 -38.98 0.57
C PRO A 515 13.90 -40.44 0.79
N SER A 516 13.62 -41.28 -0.21
CA SER A 516 14.08 -42.68 -0.22
C SER A 516 15.60 -42.77 -0.44
N GLU A 517 16.17 -43.95 -0.22
CA GLU A 517 17.58 -44.23 -0.53
C GLU A 517 17.95 -43.92 -2.00
N ALA A 518 17.01 -44.11 -2.93
CA ALA A 518 17.20 -43.79 -4.34
C ALA A 518 17.34 -42.28 -4.60
N VAL A 519 16.74 -41.42 -3.77
CA VAL A 519 16.91 -39.96 -3.85
C VAL A 519 18.16 -39.49 -3.11
N LEU A 520 18.46 -40.11 -1.97
CA LEU A 520 19.64 -39.79 -1.16
C LEU A 520 20.96 -40.11 -1.89
N THR A 521 20.95 -41.11 -2.77
CA THR A 521 22.09 -41.47 -3.63
C THR A 521 22.30 -40.52 -4.82
N ILE A 522 21.32 -39.67 -5.14
CA ILE A 522 21.46 -38.62 -6.15
C ILE A 522 22.17 -37.42 -5.51
N ASP A 523 23.34 -37.09 -6.06
CA ASP A 523 24.07 -35.87 -5.69
C ASP A 523 23.15 -34.64 -5.84
N PRO A 524 23.09 -33.76 -4.82
CA PRO A 524 22.22 -32.58 -4.82
C PRO A 524 22.23 -31.77 -6.11
N GLN A 525 23.36 -31.67 -6.81
CA GLN A 525 23.47 -30.87 -8.04
C GLN A 525 22.66 -31.45 -9.22
N TYR A 526 22.40 -32.76 -9.24
CA TYR A 526 21.67 -33.44 -10.33
C TYR A 526 20.19 -33.70 -10.00
N ARG A 527 19.73 -33.34 -8.80
CA ARG A 527 18.33 -33.56 -8.41
C ARG A 527 17.38 -32.81 -9.32
N LEU A 528 17.69 -31.56 -9.68
CA LEU A 528 16.91 -30.75 -10.61
C LEU A 528 16.76 -31.40 -11.99
N ASP A 529 17.86 -31.87 -12.58
CA ASP A 529 17.83 -32.58 -13.87
C ASP A 529 17.00 -33.86 -13.79
N ARG A 530 17.09 -34.56 -12.65
CA ARG A 530 16.33 -35.78 -12.41
C ARG A 530 14.84 -35.52 -12.17
N THR A 531 14.49 -34.40 -11.54
CA THR A 531 13.10 -33.95 -11.37
C THR A 531 12.45 -33.58 -12.70
N ALA A 532 13.23 -33.07 -13.66
CA ALA A 532 12.73 -32.68 -14.97
C ALA A 532 12.58 -33.84 -15.97
N ALA A 533 13.31 -34.93 -15.77
CA ALA A 533 13.34 -36.12 -16.63
C ALA A 533 12.27 -37.14 -16.21
#